data_AF-Q5H0S8-F1
#
_entry.id   AF-Q5H0S8-F1
#
_cell.length_a   1.000
_cell.length_b   1.000
_cell.length_c   1.000
_cell.angle_alpha   90.00
_cell.angle_beta   90.00
_cell.angle_gamma   90.00
#
_symmetry.space_group_name_H-M   'P 1'
#
loop_
_entity.id
_entity.type
_entity.pdbx_description
1 polymer ?
#
loop_
_entity_poly.entity_id
_entity_poly.type
_entity_poly.pdbx_seq_one_letter_code
_entity_poly.pdbx_strand_id
1 'polypeptide(L)'
;MVCVDNQEAANRIVELATREFPHAKLLVRSYDRQHSLQLVAAGVDYQIRETFESAVIFGRVALEEPGMDEDQAGMISRHIRRRDAERSELEIAAGDARAGAGLMYGNTLPAAPRPTPFTRPRRGSRTLNPDAVP
;
A
#
# COMPACT_ATOMS: atom_id res chain seq x y z
N MET A 1 -0.70 -7.85 23.96
CA MET A 1 -0.48 -8.25 22.55
C MET A 1 -1.61 -9.18 22.13
N VAL A 2 -2.19 -8.99 20.94
CA VAL A 2 -3.33 -9.76 20.42
C VAL A 2 -2.92 -10.44 19.12
N CYS A 3 -2.89 -11.77 19.11
CA CYS A 3 -2.40 -12.59 18.00
C CYS A 3 -3.33 -13.77 17.67
N VAL A 4 -4.64 -13.56 17.79
CA VAL A 4 -5.65 -14.59 17.44
C VAL A 4 -5.89 -14.59 15.93
N ASP A 5 -6.18 -15.76 15.33
CA ASP A 5 -6.38 -15.90 13.87
C ASP A 5 -7.72 -15.31 13.40
N ASN A 6 -8.75 -15.42 14.23
CA ASN A 6 -10.06 -14.88 13.91
C ASN A 6 -10.07 -13.34 14.05
N GLN A 7 -10.37 -12.65 12.94
CA GLN A 7 -10.41 -11.18 12.87
C GLN A 7 -11.46 -10.57 13.78
N GLU A 8 -12.67 -11.14 13.83
CA GLU A 8 -13.75 -10.66 14.69
C GLU A 8 -13.39 -10.78 16.17
N ALA A 9 -12.75 -11.89 16.55
CA ALA A 9 -12.24 -12.08 17.90
C ALA A 9 -11.14 -11.07 18.24
N ALA A 10 -10.21 -10.80 17.32
CA ALA A 10 -9.19 -9.78 17.51
C ALA A 10 -9.81 -8.39 17.74
N ASN A 11 -10.79 -8.02 16.89
CA ASN A 11 -11.53 -6.76 17.02
C ASN A 11 -12.26 -6.65 18.35
N ARG A 12 -12.92 -7.73 18.79
CA ARG A 12 -13.62 -7.76 20.08
C ARG A 12 -12.66 -7.62 21.26
N ILE A 13 -11.48 -8.25 21.20
CA ILE A 13 -10.45 -8.11 22.23
C ILE A 13 -9.94 -6.67 22.27
N VAL A 14 -9.69 -6.04 21.11
CA VAL A 14 -9.26 -4.64 21.02
C VAL A 14 -10.32 -3.72 21.64
N GLU A 15 -11.59 -3.88 21.28
CA GLU A 15 -12.69 -3.08 21.86
C GLU A 15 -12.73 -3.18 23.38
N LEU A 16 -12.65 -4.40 23.92
CA LEU A 16 -12.67 -4.63 25.38
C LEU A 16 -11.42 -4.07 26.04
N ALA A 17 -10.24 -4.32 25.47
CA ALA A 17 -8.99 -3.89 26.07
C ALA A 17 -8.86 -2.36 26.10
N THR A 18 -9.29 -1.67 25.04
CA THR A 18 -9.31 -0.20 25.00
C THR A 18 -10.26 0.38 26.07
N ARG A 19 -11.39 -0.27 26.34
CA ARG A 19 -12.36 0.18 27.35
C ARG A 19 -11.90 -0.06 28.78
N GLU A 20 -11.46 -1.29 29.06
CA GLU A 20 -11.13 -1.73 30.42
C GLU A 20 -9.71 -1.33 30.83
N PHE A 21 -8.80 -1.14 29.87
CA PHE A 21 -7.40 -0.84 30.10
C PHE A 21 -6.91 0.33 29.23
N PRO A 22 -7.42 1.57 29.44
CA PRO A 22 -7.14 2.72 28.58
C PRO A 22 -5.67 3.15 28.54
N HIS A 23 -4.84 2.68 29.47
CA HIS A 23 -3.40 2.97 29.52
C HIS A 23 -2.53 1.84 28.96
N ALA A 24 -3.11 0.68 28.64
CA ALA A 24 -2.37 -0.44 28.09
C ALA A 24 -2.05 -0.19 26.61
N LYS A 25 -0.81 -0.50 26.21
CA LYS A 25 -0.41 -0.48 24.80
C LYS A 25 -0.92 -1.71 24.08
N LEU A 26 -1.59 -1.49 22.94
CA LEU A 26 -2.14 -2.54 22.09
C LEU A 26 -1.27 -2.75 20.87
N LEU A 27 -0.67 -3.94 20.81
CA LEU A 27 0.05 -4.45 19.65
C LEU A 27 -0.75 -5.62 19.09
N VAL A 28 -1.20 -5.51 17.84
CA VAL A 28 -2.17 -6.43 17.25
C VAL A 28 -1.68 -6.99 15.92
N ARG A 29 -1.76 -8.31 15.76
CA ARG A 29 -1.58 -8.95 14.46
C ARG A 29 -2.83 -8.71 13.62
N SER A 30 -2.67 -8.05 12.49
CA SER A 30 -3.71 -7.88 11.47
C SER A 30 -3.64 -9.03 10.46
N TYR A 31 -4.80 -9.36 9.89
CA TYR A 31 -4.93 -10.43 8.90
C TYR A 31 -4.48 -9.95 7.52
N ASP A 32 -5.02 -8.82 7.10
CA ASP A 32 -4.69 -8.18 5.83
C ASP A 32 -4.65 -6.65 6.00
N ARG A 33 -4.49 -5.95 4.88
CA ARG A 33 -4.44 -4.49 4.82
C ARG A 33 -5.73 -3.81 5.26
N GLN A 34 -6.90 -4.38 4.93
CA GLN A 34 -8.16 -3.79 5.34
C GLN A 34 -8.33 -3.90 6.87
N HIS A 35 -7.98 -5.04 7.44
CA HIS A 35 -7.96 -5.24 8.89
C HIS A 35 -6.95 -4.30 9.56
N SER A 36 -5.76 -4.08 8.98
CA SER A 36 -4.80 -3.08 9.46
C SER A 36 -5.43 -1.68 9.60
N LEU A 37 -6.16 -1.23 8.57
CA LEU A 37 -6.81 0.09 8.58
C LEU A 37 -7.89 0.17 9.67
N GLN A 38 -8.68 -0.89 9.85
CA GLN A 38 -9.68 -0.96 10.92
C GLN A 38 -9.05 -0.85 12.31
N LEU A 39 -7.94 -1.55 12.54
CA LEU A 39 -7.22 -1.53 13.83
C LEU A 39 -6.60 -0.16 14.11
N VAL A 40 -6.03 0.49 13.09
CA VAL A 40 -5.51 1.86 13.23
C VAL A 40 -6.64 2.83 13.56
N ALA A 41 -7.79 2.73 12.89
CA ALA A 41 -8.97 3.53 13.20
C ALA A 41 -9.52 3.26 14.61
N ALA A 42 -9.34 2.05 15.14
CA ALA A 42 -9.69 1.67 16.52
C ALA A 42 -8.66 2.14 17.58
N GLY A 43 -7.60 2.84 17.17
CA GLY A 43 -6.60 3.40 18.09
C GLY A 43 -5.55 2.41 18.57
N VAL A 44 -5.34 1.29 17.86
CA VAL A 44 -4.27 0.34 18.17
C VAL A 44 -2.89 1.01 17.98
N ASP A 45 -2.00 0.87 18.96
CA ASP A 45 -0.68 1.53 18.94
C ASP A 45 0.26 0.96 17.88
N TYR A 46 0.15 -0.34 17.59
CA TYR A 46 0.97 -0.98 16.56
C TYR A 46 0.23 -2.16 15.94
N GLN A 47 0.30 -2.26 14.62
CA GLN A 47 -0.23 -3.41 13.89
C GLN A 47 0.80 -3.94 12.90
N ILE A 48 0.78 -5.26 12.70
CA ILE A 48 1.58 -5.93 11.67
C ILE A 48 0.74 -6.97 10.95
N ARG A 49 0.88 -7.07 9.64
CA ARG A 49 0.17 -8.07 8.82
C ARG A 49 0.86 -9.42 8.91
N GLU A 50 0.08 -10.46 9.17
CA GLU A 50 0.58 -11.80 9.50
C GLU A 50 1.52 -12.41 8.43
N THR A 51 1.24 -12.19 7.15
CA THR A 51 1.96 -12.85 6.05
C THR A 51 2.87 -11.92 5.26
N PHE A 52 2.86 -10.61 5.53
CA PHE A 52 3.52 -9.64 4.66
C PHE A 52 5.04 -9.83 4.61
N GLU A 53 5.70 -9.84 5.78
CA GLU A 53 7.16 -9.98 5.82
C GLU A 53 7.63 -11.33 5.27
N SER A 54 6.91 -12.41 5.60
CA SER A 54 7.18 -13.75 5.05
C SER A 54 7.06 -13.76 3.53
N ALA A 55 6.05 -13.10 2.95
CA ALA A 55 5.89 -12.99 1.52
C ALA A 55 7.02 -12.19 0.85
N VAL A 56 7.51 -11.12 1.48
CA VAL A 56 8.64 -10.33 0.96
C VAL A 56 9.94 -11.14 0.99
N ILE A 57 10.17 -11.92 2.06
CA ILE A 57 11.31 -12.84 2.15
C ILE A 57 11.20 -13.93 1.08
N PHE A 58 10.04 -14.55 0.94
CA PHE A 58 9.83 -15.60 -0.06
C PHE A 58 10.01 -15.07 -1.48
N GLY A 59 9.52 -13.86 -1.77
CA GLY A 59 9.74 -13.19 -3.05
C GLY A 59 11.21 -12.90 -3.34
N ARG A 60 12.00 -12.59 -2.31
CA ARG A 60 13.47 -12.44 -2.44
C ARG A 60 14.11 -13.75 -2.89
N VAL A 61 13.84 -14.85 -2.18
CA VAL A 61 14.35 -16.18 -2.52
C VAL A 61 13.94 -16.55 -3.95
N ALA A 62 12.69 -16.32 -4.32
CA ALA A 62 12.20 -16.60 -5.67
C ALA A 62 12.93 -15.81 -6.78
N LEU A 63 13.50 -14.65 -6.48
CA LEU A 63 14.33 -13.89 -7.42
C LEU A 63 15.76 -14.46 -7.48
N GLU A 64 16.30 -14.89 -6.35
CA GLU A 64 17.66 -15.45 -6.24
C GLU A 64 17.78 -16.83 -6.92
N GLU A 65 16.75 -17.68 -6.83
CA GLU A 65 16.72 -19.03 -7.44
C GLU A 65 17.09 -19.09 -8.95
N PRO A 66 16.54 -18.24 -9.83
CA PRO A 66 16.95 -18.19 -11.24
C PRO A 66 18.31 -17.53 -11.49
N GLY A 67 19.06 -17.16 -10.44
CA GLY A 67 20.41 -16.60 -10.51
C GLY A 67 20.50 -15.08 -10.42
N MET A 68 19.48 -14.39 -9.88
CA MET A 68 19.62 -12.96 -9.59
C MET A 68 20.64 -12.76 -8.46
N ASP A 69 21.45 -11.72 -8.60
CA ASP A 69 22.39 -11.29 -7.57
C ASP A 69 21.67 -10.95 -6.24
N GLU A 70 22.26 -11.37 -5.12
CA GLU A 70 21.69 -11.23 -3.77
C GLU A 70 21.46 -9.75 -3.39
N ASP A 71 22.40 -8.86 -3.74
CA ASP A 71 22.28 -7.44 -3.45
C ASP A 71 21.13 -6.82 -4.26
N GLN A 72 20.99 -7.24 -5.52
CA GLN A 72 19.90 -6.82 -6.38
C GLN A 72 18.53 -7.30 -5.86
N ALA A 73 18.41 -8.58 -5.48
CA ALA A 73 17.19 -9.12 -4.88
C ALA A 73 16.86 -8.40 -3.57
N GLY A 74 17.86 -8.15 -2.73
CA GLY A 74 17.74 -7.38 -1.49
C GLY A 74 17.28 -5.94 -1.72
N MET A 75 17.75 -5.26 -2.77
CA MET A 75 17.27 -3.94 -3.17
C MET A 75 15.78 -3.96 -3.53
N ILE A 76 15.34 -4.97 -4.29
CA ILE A 76 13.93 -5.12 -4.67
C ILE A 76 13.05 -5.33 -3.43
N SER A 77 13.46 -6.21 -2.50
CA SER A 77 12.72 -6.43 -1.25
C SER A 77 12.64 -5.17 -0.38
N ARG A 78 13.72 -4.40 -0.26
CA ARG A 78 13.71 -3.10 0.46
C ARG A 78 12.76 -2.10 -0.22
N HIS A 79 12.77 -2.06 -1.54
CA HIS A 79 11.89 -1.20 -2.30
C HIS A 79 10.41 -1.57 -2.11
N ILE A 80 10.08 -2.86 -2.12
CA ILE A 80 8.72 -3.36 -1.86
C ILE A 80 8.24 -2.94 -0.47
N ARG A 81 9.07 -3.12 0.58
CA ARG A 81 8.73 -2.69 1.95
C ARG A 81 8.48 -1.18 2.03
N ARG A 82 9.38 -0.37 1.47
CA ARG A 82 9.23 1.08 1.46
C ARG A 82 7.93 1.51 0.79
N ARG A 83 7.65 0.95 -0.39
CA ARG A 83 6.48 1.32 -1.19
C ARG A 83 5.17 0.86 -0.53
N ASP A 84 5.19 -0.28 0.14
CA ASP A 84 4.07 -0.76 0.94
C ASP A 84 3.81 0.14 2.16
N ALA A 85 4.86 0.58 2.86
CA ALA A 85 4.75 1.53 3.97
C ALA A 85 4.17 2.88 3.50
N GLU A 86 4.71 3.45 2.42
CA GLU A 86 4.19 4.68 1.79
C GLU A 86 2.71 4.54 1.42
N ARG A 87 2.33 3.38 0.87
CA ARG A 87 0.95 3.08 0.52
C ARG A 87 0.05 3.00 1.76
N SER A 88 0.50 2.29 2.79
CA SER A 88 -0.23 2.15 4.04
C SER A 88 -0.45 3.50 4.73
N GLU A 89 0.55 4.38 4.72
CA GLU A 89 0.44 5.74 5.27
C GLU A 89 -0.65 6.55 4.57
N LEU A 90 -0.70 6.52 3.23
CA LEU A 90 -1.74 7.20 2.45
C LEU A 90 -3.14 6.65 2.75
N GLU A 91 -3.28 5.33 2.84
CA GLU A 91 -4.56 4.67 3.13
C GLU A 91 -5.04 4.96 4.55
N ILE A 92 -4.13 5.00 5.53
CA ILE A 92 -4.43 5.41 6.91
C ILE A 92 -4.88 6.87 6.94
N ALA A 93 -4.14 7.76 6.28
CA ALA A 93 -4.46 9.19 6.26
C ALA A 93 -5.81 9.48 5.58
N ALA A 94 -6.16 8.72 4.54
CA ALA A 94 -7.43 8.85 3.83
C ALA A 94 -8.59 8.09 4.49
N GLY A 95 -8.31 7.12 5.37
CA GLY A 95 -9.30 6.16 5.86
C GLY A 95 -9.89 5.27 4.76
N ASP A 96 -9.23 5.16 3.60
CA ASP A 96 -9.70 4.46 2.41
C ASP A 96 -8.58 3.56 1.85
N ALA A 97 -8.86 2.26 1.76
CA ALA A 97 -7.96 1.25 1.20
C ALA A 97 -7.65 1.47 -0.30
N ARG A 98 -8.39 2.35 -0.99
CA ARG A 98 -8.12 2.72 -2.39
C ARG A 98 -7.23 3.95 -2.55
N ALA A 99 -6.98 4.73 -1.50
CA ALA A 99 -6.13 5.92 -1.59
C ALA A 99 -4.70 5.57 -2.06
N GLY A 100 -4.23 4.37 -1.74
CA GLY A 100 -2.95 3.81 -2.15
C GLY A 100 -2.92 3.15 -3.53
N ALA A 101 -4.00 3.16 -4.31
CA ALA A 101 -4.11 2.37 -5.54
C ALA A 101 -3.02 2.68 -6.58
N GLY A 102 -2.62 3.95 -6.72
CA GLY A 102 -1.55 4.37 -7.64
C GLY A 102 -0.15 3.85 -7.27
N LEU A 103 0.03 3.31 -6.07
CA LEU A 103 1.29 2.72 -5.62
C LEU A 103 1.32 1.20 -5.79
N MET A 104 0.22 0.56 -6.20
CA MET A 104 0.16 -0.89 -6.41
C MET A 104 1.06 -1.33 -7.57
N TYR A 105 1.84 -2.39 -7.36
CA TYR A 105 2.56 -3.06 -8.45
C TYR A 105 1.55 -3.85 -9.29
N GLY A 106 1.37 -3.46 -10.55
CA GLY A 106 0.50 -4.16 -11.49
C GLY A 106 0.43 -3.47 -12.84
N ASN A 107 -0.11 -4.19 -13.83
CA ASN A 107 -0.42 -3.66 -15.16
C ASN A 107 -1.78 -2.91 -15.21
N THR A 108 -2.51 -2.88 -14.09
CA THR A 108 -3.80 -2.19 -13.99
C THR A 108 -3.57 -0.69 -13.81
N LEU A 109 -3.55 -0.01 -14.96
CA LEU A 109 -3.59 1.44 -15.17
C LEU A 109 -2.44 2.21 -14.54
N PRO A 110 -1.55 2.84 -15.35
CA PRO A 110 -0.87 4.04 -14.89
C PRO A 110 -1.94 4.99 -14.34
N ALA A 111 -1.62 5.74 -13.28
CA ALA A 111 -2.18 7.08 -13.14
C ALA A 111 -2.25 7.67 -14.55
N ALA A 112 -3.47 7.88 -15.07
CA ALA A 112 -3.75 8.05 -16.51
C ALA A 112 -2.57 8.72 -17.20
N PRO A 113 -1.98 8.12 -18.25
CA PRO A 113 -0.72 8.58 -18.83
C PRO A 113 -0.79 10.10 -18.95
N ARG A 114 -0.06 10.82 -18.09
CA ARG A 114 -0.12 12.29 -18.08
C ARG A 114 0.39 12.68 -19.45
N PRO A 115 -0.46 13.20 -20.36
CA PRO A 115 -0.01 13.58 -21.67
C PRO A 115 0.87 14.81 -21.46
N THR A 116 2.16 14.56 -21.35
CA THR A 116 3.16 15.60 -21.39
C THR A 116 3.43 15.85 -22.85
N PRO A 117 3.25 17.09 -23.25
CA PRO A 117 4.45 17.84 -23.58
C PRO A 117 4.84 18.68 -22.37
N PHE A 118 6.01 18.42 -21.76
CA PHE A 118 6.65 19.39 -20.86
C PHE A 118 7.13 20.65 -21.62
N THR A 119 6.90 20.70 -22.93
CA THR A 119 7.22 21.79 -23.83
C THR A 119 5.97 22.22 -24.59
N ARG A 120 5.64 23.50 -24.54
CA ARG A 120 4.64 24.10 -25.41
C ARG A 120 4.98 23.77 -26.87
N PRO A 121 4.06 23.19 -27.67
CA PRO A 121 4.34 22.88 -29.07
C PRO A 121 4.83 24.12 -29.80
N ARG A 122 5.93 24.00 -30.57
CA ARG A 122 6.49 25.12 -31.35
C ARG A 122 5.52 25.68 -32.40
N ARG A 123 4.47 24.93 -32.75
CA ARG A 123 3.41 25.34 -33.68
C ARG A 123 2.05 25.09 -33.03
N GLY A 124 1.18 26.10 -33.10
CA GLY A 124 -0.23 25.94 -32.74
C GLY A 124 -0.93 24.94 -33.67
N SER A 125 -2.00 24.31 -33.19
CA SER A 125 -2.84 23.44 -34.00
C SER A 125 -3.40 24.23 -35.19
N ARG A 126 -3.23 23.68 -36.41
CA ARG A 126 -3.86 24.21 -37.62
C ARG A 126 -4.94 23.23 -38.03
N THR A 127 -6.17 23.71 -38.19
CA THR A 127 -7.24 22.93 -38.80
C THR A 127 -6.85 22.61 -40.24
N LEU A 128 -7.02 21.35 -40.63
CA LEU A 128 -6.80 20.87 -42.01
C LEU A 128 -8.04 21.08 -42.89
N ASN A 129 -9.14 21.55 -42.31
CA ASN A 129 -10.38 21.81 -43.00
C ASN A 129 -10.53 23.33 -43.26
N PRO A 130 -10.63 23.77 -44.53
CA PRO A 130 -10.79 25.19 -44.86
C PRO A 130 -12.09 25.81 -44.34
N ASP A 131 -13.11 25.00 -44.03
CA ASP A 131 -14.45 25.50 -43.66
C ASP A 131 -14.74 25.51 -42.15
N ALA A 132 -13.74 25.27 -41.31
CA ALA A 132 -13.90 25.33 -39.85
C ALA A 132 -13.43 26.70 -39.32
N VAL A 133 -14.38 27.62 -39.13
CA VAL A 133 -14.23 28.86 -38.33
C VAL A 133 -14.52 28.49 -36.85
N PRO A 134 -13.78 29.07 -35.87
CA PRO A 134 -13.70 28.57 -34.49
C PRO A 134 -15.01 28.49 -33.70
#